data_AF-W4K8I4-F1
#
_entry.id   AF-W4K8I4-F1
#
_cell.length_a   1.000
_cell.length_b   1.000
_cell.length_c   1.000
_cell.angle_alpha   90.00
_cell.angle_beta   90.00
_cell.angle_gamma   90.00
#
_symmetry.space_group_name_H-M   'P 1'
#
loop_
_entity.id
_entity.type
_entity.pdbx_description
1 polymer ?
#
loop_
_entity_poly.entity_id
_entity_poly.type
_entity_poly.pdbx_seq_one_letter_code
_entity_poly.pdbx_strand_id
1 'polypeptide(L)'
;LVIKFADCFDLSIAKVILVDNAIHRLNIPADATFSCKVRQRPLIPPQRPWFHKKLNEMLAAGIIAPCHPSKVKAVSLTILAQKAHETSGLTLDEI
;
A
#
# COMPACT_ATOMS: atom_id res chain seq x y z
N LEU A 1 23.10 11.54 -17.38
CA LEU A 1 22.23 10.36 -17.12
C LEU A 1 20.99 10.75 -16.34
N VAL A 2 21.13 11.27 -15.11
CA VAL A 2 20.00 11.66 -14.23
C VAL A 2 19.04 12.68 -14.86
N ILE A 3 19.54 13.77 -15.47
CA ILE A 3 18.69 14.77 -16.13
C ILE A 3 17.89 14.17 -17.31
N LYS A 4 18.46 13.18 -18.00
CA LYS A 4 17.87 12.58 -19.20
C LYS A 4 16.77 11.56 -18.89
N PHE A 5 16.83 10.95 -17.70
CA PHE A 5 15.91 9.90 -17.25
C PHE A 5 15.33 10.24 -15.88
N ALA A 6 15.04 11.53 -15.66
CA ALA A 6 14.61 12.03 -14.36
C ALA A 6 13.31 11.38 -13.89
N ASP A 7 12.47 10.94 -14.83
CA ASP A 7 11.28 10.13 -14.62
C ASP A 7 11.59 8.72 -14.09
N CYS A 8 12.61 8.04 -14.63
CA CYS A 8 13.03 6.72 -14.14
C CYS A 8 13.70 6.79 -12.75
N PHE A 9 14.32 7.91 -12.42
CA PHE A 9 14.97 8.13 -11.13
C PHE A 9 14.08 8.86 -10.11
N ASP A 10 12.84 9.20 -10.47
CA ASP A 10 11.92 9.83 -9.54
C ASP A 10 11.43 8.78 -8.53
N LEU A 11 11.87 8.90 -7.28
CA LEU A 11 11.49 7.98 -6.18
C LEU A 11 10.10 8.32 -5.62
N SER A 12 9.18 8.77 -6.48
CA SER A 12 7.85 9.25 -6.12
C SER A 12 6.75 8.28 -6.58
N ILE A 13 5.86 7.94 -5.64
CA ILE A 13 4.65 7.15 -5.89
C ILE A 13 3.74 7.84 -6.92
N ALA A 14 3.79 9.18 -7.04
CA ALA A 14 2.94 9.93 -7.96
C ALA A 14 3.27 9.71 -9.44
N LYS A 15 4.44 9.13 -9.76
CA LYS A 15 4.88 8.89 -11.14
C LYS A 15 4.98 7.40 -11.47
N VAL A 16 3.97 6.64 -11.06
CA VAL A 16 3.84 5.24 -11.50
C VAL A 16 3.33 5.20 -12.93
N ILE A 17 4.13 4.62 -13.83
CA ILE A 17 3.75 4.31 -15.21
C ILE A 17 3.32 2.84 -15.24
N LEU A 18 2.05 2.60 -15.56
CA LEU A 18 1.57 1.24 -15.81
C LEU A 18 2.17 0.73 -17.12
N VAL A 19 2.78 -0.45 -17.08
CA VAL A 19 3.28 -1.11 -18.29
C VAL A 19 2.10 -1.80 -18.97
N ASP A 20 1.86 -1.45 -20.23
CA ASP A 20 0.79 -2.04 -21.02
C ASP A 20 0.92 -3.57 -21.06
N ASN A 21 -0.19 -4.26 -20.78
CA ASN A 21 -0.30 -5.72 -20.75
C ASN A 21 0.59 -6.44 -19.72
N ALA A 22 1.22 -5.74 -18.78
CA ALA A 22 1.95 -6.38 -17.68
C ALA A 22 0.96 -6.88 -16.61
N ILE A 23 0.48 -8.12 -16.78
CA ILE A 23 -0.47 -8.76 -15.86
C ILE A 23 0.25 -9.72 -14.94
N HIS A 24 0.22 -9.45 -13.64
CA HIS A 24 0.62 -10.43 -12.63
C HIS A 24 -0.50 -11.47 -12.43
N ARG A 25 -0.23 -12.73 -12.79
CA ARG A 25 -1.16 -13.85 -12.63
C ARG A 25 -0.87 -14.63 -11.36
N LEU A 26 -1.81 -14.62 -10.42
CA LEU A 26 -1.78 -15.50 -9.25
C LEU A 26 -2.32 -16.87 -9.66
N ASN A 27 -1.47 -17.91 -9.59
CA ASN A 27 -1.86 -19.29 -9.86
C ASN A 27 -2.57 -19.89 -8.64
N ILE A 28 -3.83 -19.49 -8.44
CA ILE A 28 -4.65 -19.94 -7.32
C ILE A 28 -5.33 -21.26 -7.68
N PRO A 29 -5.15 -22.35 -6.89
CA PRO A 29 -5.88 -23.60 -7.09
C PRO A 29 -7.39 -23.41 -7.04
N ALA A 30 -8.14 -24.19 -7.82
CA ALA A 30 -9.60 -24.05 -7.91
C ALA A 30 -10.33 -24.35 -6.59
N ASP A 31 -9.74 -25.18 -5.74
CA ASP A 31 -10.23 -25.61 -4.42
C ASP A 31 -9.68 -24.74 -3.27
N ALA A 32 -8.84 -23.74 -3.58
CA ALA A 32 -8.26 -22.88 -2.56
C ALA A 32 -9.35 -22.04 -1.87
N THR A 33 -9.35 -22.11 -0.53
CA THR A 33 -10.22 -21.28 0.30
C THR A 33 -9.39 -20.21 1.00
N PHE A 34 -9.90 -18.98 1.02
CA PHE A 34 -9.26 -17.86 1.71
C PHE A 34 -10.20 -17.30 2.76
N SER A 35 -9.61 -16.75 3.82
CA SER A 35 -10.38 -16.01 4.80
C SER A 35 -10.78 -14.65 4.25
N CYS A 36 -12.08 -14.37 4.23
CA CYS A 36 -12.63 -13.02 4.03
C CYS A 36 -12.91 -12.30 5.37
N LYS A 37 -12.54 -12.90 6.51
CA LYS A 37 -12.73 -12.27 7.82
C LYS A 37 -11.77 -11.10 7.99
N VAL A 38 -12.33 -9.91 8.19
CA VAL A 38 -11.56 -8.70 8.50
C VAL A 38 -11.01 -8.82 9.92
N ARG A 39 -9.70 -9.03 10.05
CA ARG A 39 -8.97 -9.08 11.33
C ARG A 39 -8.05 -7.87 11.52
N GLN A 40 -8.42 -6.73 10.94
CA GLN A 40 -7.60 -5.53 11.01
C GLN A 40 -7.53 -5.04 12.45
N ARG A 41 -6.32 -4.94 13.00
CA ARG A 41 -6.12 -4.29 14.29
C ARG A 41 -6.33 -2.78 14.14
N PRO A 42 -6.96 -2.11 15.12
CA PRO A 42 -7.06 -0.66 15.12
C PRO A 42 -5.67 -0.02 15.00
N LEU A 43 -5.56 1.01 14.17
CA LEU A 43 -4.34 1.82 14.09
C LEU A 43 -4.26 2.77 15.28
N ILE A 44 -3.07 2.88 15.87
CA ILE A 44 -2.77 3.81 16.95
C ILE A 44 -3.01 5.24 16.42
N PRO A 45 -3.63 6.17 17.19
CA PRO A 45 -4.04 7.47 16.67
C PRO A 45 -2.99 8.24 15.85
N PRO A 46 -1.70 8.30 16.24
CA PRO A 46 -0.66 9.00 15.44
C PRO A 46 -0.36 8.34 14.09
N GLN A 47 -0.58 7.02 13.97
CA GLN A 47 -0.32 6.27 12.73
C GLN A 47 -1.41 6.47 11.68
N ARG A 48 -2.64 6.78 12.11
CA ARG A 48 -3.81 6.85 11.24
C ARG A 48 -3.71 7.96 10.18
N PRO A 49 -3.34 9.21 10.50
CA PRO A 49 -3.14 10.25 9.49
C PRO A 49 -2.08 9.86 8.46
N TRP A 50 -0.95 9.30 8.93
CA TRP A 50 0.12 8.86 8.04
C TRP A 50 -0.34 7.74 7.09
N PHE A 51 -1.02 6.72 7.63
CA PHE A 51 -1.51 5.60 6.82
C PHE A 51 -2.55 6.06 5.79
N HIS A 52 -3.51 6.88 6.19
CA HIS A 52 -4.52 7.42 5.28
C HIS A 52 -3.90 8.31 4.21
N LYS A 53 -2.88 9.12 4.54
CA LYS A 53 -2.14 9.90 3.55
C LYS A 53 -1.51 8.99 2.49
N LYS A 54 -0.87 7.89 2.90
CA LYS A 54 -0.27 6.92 1.96
C LYS A 54 -1.31 6.20 1.12
N LEU A 55 -2.45 5.82 1.70
CA LEU A 55 -3.57 5.27 0.93
C LEU A 55 -4.07 6.24 -0.14
N ASN A 56 -4.22 7.52 0.20
CA ASN A 56 -4.66 8.54 -0.75
C ASN A 56 -3.64 8.77 -1.87
N GLU A 57 -2.34 8.78 -1.56
CA GLU A 57 -1.27 8.86 -2.57
C GLU A 57 -1.32 7.67 -3.53
N MET A 58 -1.48 6.45 -3.03
CA MET A 58 -1.59 5.24 -3.86
C MET A 58 -2.87 5.22 -4.70
N LEU A 59 -3.97 5.71 -4.15
CA LEU A 59 -5.25 5.83 -4.87
C LEU A 59 -5.14 6.85 -6.01
N ALA A 60 -4.55 8.02 -5.74
CA ALA A 60 -4.34 9.06 -6.75
C ALA A 60 -3.39 8.61 -7.87
N ALA A 61 -2.39 7.78 -7.54
CA ALA A 61 -1.47 7.17 -8.50
C ALA A 61 -2.05 5.96 -9.25
N GLY A 62 -3.28 5.53 -8.94
CA GLY A 62 -3.92 4.37 -9.59
C GLY A 62 -3.31 3.01 -9.21
N ILE A 63 -2.54 2.94 -8.13
CA ILE A 63 -1.90 1.70 -7.65
C ILE A 63 -2.91 0.78 -6.95
N ILE A 64 -3.86 1.39 -6.22
CA ILE A 64 -4.94 0.70 -5.53
C ILE A 64 -6.29 1.27 -5.96
N ALA A 65 -7.36 0.50 -5.79
CA ALA A 65 -8.72 0.93 -6.08
C ALA A 65 -9.70 0.42 -5.01
N PRO A 66 -10.83 1.12 -4.78
CA PRO A 66 -11.90 0.62 -3.94
C PRO A 66 -12.45 -0.69 -4.50
N CYS A 67 -12.65 -1.68 -3.63
CA CYS A 67 -13.20 -2.98 -4.00
C CYS A 67 -14.53 -3.18 -3.29
N HIS A 68 -15.59 -3.47 -4.05
CA HIS A 68 -16.87 -3.85 -3.45
C HIS A 68 -16.70 -5.17 -2.68
N PRO A 69 -17.25 -5.31 -1.46
CA PRO A 69 -17.04 -6.50 -0.63
C PRO A 69 -17.36 -7.83 -1.33
N SER A 70 -18.36 -7.86 -2.22
CA SER A 70 -18.70 -9.06 -3.00
C SER A 70 -17.63 -9.52 -4.00
N LYS A 71 -16.68 -8.64 -4.35
CA LYS A 71 -15.57 -8.95 -5.27
C LYS A 71 -14.30 -9.37 -4.51
N VAL A 72 -14.31 -9.34 -3.18
CA VAL A 72 -13.16 -9.68 -2.34
C VAL A 72 -13.04 -11.20 -2.23
N LYS A 73 -11.93 -11.74 -2.74
CA LYS A 73 -11.61 -13.18 -2.64
C LYS A 73 -10.80 -13.53 -1.40
N ALA A 74 -10.05 -12.58 -0.84
CA ALA A 74 -9.21 -12.78 0.33
C ALA A 74 -9.02 -11.44 1.05
N VAL A 75 -8.89 -11.48 2.38
CA VAL A 75 -8.54 -10.32 3.21
C VAL A 75 -7.35 -10.69 4.08
N SER A 76 -6.35 -9.80 4.09
CA SER A 76 -5.21 -9.87 5.00
C SER A 76 -5.14 -8.60 5.84
N LEU A 77 -4.67 -8.75 7.07
CA LEU A 77 -4.39 -7.61 7.93
C LEU A 77 -3.22 -6.79 7.38
N THR A 78 -3.25 -5.48 7.59
CA THR A 78 -2.16 -4.57 7.30
C THR A 78 -1.45 -4.22 8.59
N ILE A 79 -0.12 -4.40 8.61
CA ILE A 79 0.76 -4.03 9.72
C ILE A 79 1.65 -2.89 9.26
N LEU A 80 1.75 -1.84 10.08
CA LEU A 80 2.71 -0.77 9.86
C LEU A 80 4.02 -1.13 10.55
N ALA A 81 5.08 -1.20 9.77
CA ALA A 81 6.44 -1.43 10.26
C ALA A 81 7.23 -0.12 10.23
N GLN A 82 8.00 0.12 11.28
CA GLN A 82 8.94 1.25 11.33
C GLN A 82 10.16 0.94 10.46
N LYS A 83 10.51 1.85 9.56
CA LYS A 83 11.75 1.75 8.77
C LYS A 83 12.94 2.20 9.62
N ALA A 84 14.09 1.56 9.43
CA ALA A 84 15.30 1.82 10.21
C ALA A 84 15.99 3.18 9.91
N HIS A 85 15.56 3.91 8.87
CA HIS A 85 16.28 5.07 8.33
C HIS A 85 15.46 6.37 8.31
N GLU A 86 14.22 6.33 8.79
CA GLU A 86 13.46 7.54 9.07
C GLU A 86 13.76 7.88 10.54
N THR A 87 14.41 9.03 10.78
CA THR A 87 14.66 9.61 12.10
C THR A 87 13.48 9.32 13.01
N SER A 88 13.75 8.78 14.21
CA SER A 88 12.78 8.30 15.20
C SER A 88 11.36 8.81 14.97
N GLY A 89 10.44 7.93 14.62
CA GLY A 89 9.02 8.28 14.67
C GLY A 89 8.69 8.81 16.06
N LEU A 90 7.76 9.76 16.13
CA LEU A 90 7.35 10.42 17.37
C LEU A 90 7.20 9.38 18.50
N THR A 91 8.06 9.47 19.50
CA THR A 91 7.92 8.65 20.70
C THR A 91 6.72 9.14 21.50
N LEU A 92 6.20 8.30 22.41
CA LEU A 92 5.05 8.65 23.24
C LEU A 92 5.28 9.93 24.08
N ASP A 93 6.55 10.28 24.29
CA ASP A 93 7.00 11.45 25.06
C ASP A 93 7.07 12.74 24.21
N GLU A 94 6.83 12.65 22.90
CA GLU A 94 6.80 13.79 21.97
C GLU A 94 5.37 14.23 21.61
N ILE A 95 4.37 13.79 22.41
CA ILE A 95 2.98 14.27 22.45
C ILE A 95 2.80 15.12 23.71
#